data_AF-A0A3N4V1Q2-F1
#
_entry.id   AF-A0A3N4V1Q2-F1
#
_cell.length_a   1.000
_cell.length_b   1.000
_cell.length_c   1.000
_cell.angle_alpha   90.00
_cell.angle_beta   90.00
_cell.angle_gamma   90.00
#
_symmetry.space_group_name_H-M   'P 1'
#
loop_
_entity.id
_entity.type
_entity.pdbx_description
1 polymer ?
#
loop_
_entity_poly.entity_id
_entity_poly.type
_entity_poly.pdbx_seq_one_letter_code
_entity_poly.pdbx_strand_id
1 'polypeptide(L)'
;MDAPTAIMLVLLVVLIFFIFRNRRKRQNEQAELQTKMVPGVELMLTFGIYGTLVSIDDAENVAEVEIAPGTIIKVHRQTLGRIVEPVVAEVPATETGIVGSSSDQPRYSLNKDTAITSNEPSFGERVDPNTDGTPSTGTDKS
;
A
#
# COMPACT_ATOMS: atom_id res chain seq x y z
N MET A 1 -10.63 -53.47 8.17
CA MET A 1 -10.83 -52.00 8.07
C MET A 1 -12.16 -51.71 8.72
N ASP A 2 -12.16 -51.03 9.86
CA ASP A 2 -13.38 -50.80 10.63
C ASP A 2 -14.28 -49.80 9.88
N ALA A 3 -15.58 -50.07 9.80
CA ALA A 3 -16.57 -49.20 9.16
C ALA A 3 -16.40 -47.69 9.47
N PRO A 4 -16.14 -47.24 10.72
CA PRO A 4 -15.91 -45.82 11.00
C PRO A 4 -14.63 -45.26 10.35
N THR A 5 -13.56 -46.06 10.25
CA THR A 5 -12.30 -45.64 9.59
C THR A 5 -12.47 -45.49 8.08
N ALA A 6 -13.27 -46.36 7.46
CA ALA A 6 -13.63 -46.26 6.05
C ALA A 6 -14.46 -44.99 5.77
N ILE A 7 -15.43 -44.66 6.63
CA ILE A 7 -16.24 -43.44 6.51
C ILE A 7 -15.38 -42.18 6.63
N MET A 8 -14.46 -42.14 7.59
CA MET A 8 -13.54 -41.02 7.77
C MET A 8 -12.62 -40.82 6.55
N LEU A 9 -12.10 -41.91 5.98
CA LEU A 9 -11.29 -41.85 4.76
C LEU A 9 -12.07 -41.33 3.55
N VAL A 10 -13.32 -41.76 3.38
CA VAL A 10 -14.19 -41.27 2.30
C VAL A 10 -14.46 -39.76 2.45
N LEU A 11 -14.75 -39.29 3.66
CA LEU A 11 -14.96 -37.85 3.93
C LEU A 11 -13.71 -37.02 3.65
N LEU A 12 -12.52 -37.52 4.01
CA LEU A 12 -11.24 -36.85 3.73
C LEU A 12 -11.02 -36.67 2.22
N VAL A 13 -11.26 -37.73 1.42
CA VAL A 13 -11.08 -37.68 -0.03
C VAL A 13 -12.05 -36.69 -0.68
N VAL A 14 -13.31 -36.67 -0.24
CA VAL A 14 -14.32 -35.72 -0.73
C VAL A 14 -13.92 -34.28 -0.41
N LEU A 15 -13.44 -34.01 0.80
CA LEU A 15 -12.99 -32.68 1.20
C LEU A 15 -11.79 -32.20 0.37
N ILE A 16 -10.78 -33.05 0.19
CA ILE A 16 -9.59 -32.73 -0.62
C ILE A 16 -9.98 -32.47 -2.09
N PHE A 17 -10.88 -33.28 -2.64
CA PHE A 17 -11.40 -33.08 -4.00
C PHE A 17 -12.12 -31.74 -4.16
N PHE A 18 -12.93 -31.36 -3.17
CA PHE A 18 -13.65 -30.09 -3.17
C PHE A 18 -12.71 -28.88 -3.06
N ILE A 19 -11.69 -28.99 -2.20
CA ILE A 19 -10.64 -27.98 -2.05
C ILE A 19 -9.84 -27.84 -3.34
N PHE A 20 -9.44 -28.94 -3.99
CA PHE A 20 -8.69 -28.90 -5.25
C PHE A 20 -9.51 -28.25 -6.38
N ARG A 21 -10.80 -28.57 -6.47
CA ARG A 21 -11.73 -27.92 -7.41
C ARG A 21 -11.82 -26.41 -7.18
N ASN A 22 -11.88 -25.98 -5.92
CA ASN A 22 -12.02 -24.57 -5.56
C ASN A 22 -10.69 -23.78 -5.66
N ARG A 23 -9.55 -24.43 -5.43
CA ARG A 23 -8.21 -23.79 -5.51
C ARG A 23 -7.84 -23.37 -6.93
N ARG A 24 -8.32 -24.07 -7.97
CA ARG A 24 -7.99 -23.77 -9.37
C ARG A 24 -8.43 -22.38 -9.82
N LYS A 25 -9.52 -21.83 -9.25
CA LYS A 25 -10.00 -20.48 -9.59
C LYS A 25 -9.14 -19.37 -8.97
N ARG A 26 -8.73 -19.55 -7.70
CA ARG A 26 -7.94 -18.54 -6.97
C ARG A 26 -6.47 -18.49 -7.40
N GLN A 27 -5.92 -19.61 -7.89
CA GLN A 27 -4.54 -19.65 -8.40
C GLN A 27 -4.40 -18.93 -9.75
N ASN A 28 -5.41 -19.04 -10.62
CA ASN A 28 -5.38 -18.37 -11.93
C ASN A 28 -5.48 -16.85 -11.79
N GLU A 29 -6.34 -16.35 -10.89
CA GLU A 29 -6.48 -14.91 -10.61
C GLU A 29 -5.19 -14.30 -10.04
N GLN A 30 -4.41 -15.07 -9.26
CA GLN A 30 -3.11 -14.62 -8.74
C GLN A 30 -1.97 -14.66 -9.78
N ALA A 31 -2.07 -15.52 -10.79
CA ALA A 31 -1.09 -15.60 -11.88
C ALA A 31 -1.31 -14.49 -12.92
N GLU A 32 -2.57 -14.15 -13.23
CA GLU A 32 -2.90 -13.08 -14.17
C GLU A 32 -2.48 -11.68 -13.67
N LEU A 33 -2.55 -11.44 -12.36
CA LEU A 33 -2.09 -10.17 -11.76
C LEU A 33 -0.57 -10.02 -11.80
N GLN A 34 0.18 -11.12 -11.76
CA GLN A 34 1.64 -11.11 -11.91
C GLN A 34 2.07 -10.83 -13.36
N THR A 35 1.22 -11.16 -14.35
CA THR A 35 1.53 -11.00 -15.77
C THR A 35 1.38 -9.55 -16.28
N LYS A 36 0.86 -8.64 -15.46
CA LYS A 36 0.56 -7.25 -15.88
C LYS A 36 1.62 -6.21 -15.49
N MET A 37 2.70 -6.59 -14.80
CA MET A 37 3.84 -5.68 -14.57
C MET A 37 4.74 -5.71 -15.80
N VAL A 38 4.44 -4.83 -16.77
CA VAL A 38 5.20 -4.73 -18.01
C VAL A 38 6.47 -3.91 -17.76
N PRO A 39 7.66 -4.39 -18.16
CA PRO A 39 8.88 -3.60 -18.13
C PRO A 39 8.75 -2.30 -18.94
N GLY A 40 9.30 -1.21 -18.43
CA GLY A 40 9.32 0.11 -19.08
C GLY A 40 8.41 1.16 -18.44
N VAL A 41 7.64 0.80 -17.42
CA VAL A 41 6.78 1.75 -16.70
C VAL A 41 7.53 2.48 -15.58
N GLU A 42 7.22 3.76 -15.40
CA GLU A 42 7.65 4.52 -14.23
C GLU A 42 6.82 4.10 -13.01
N LEU A 43 7.51 3.77 -11.93
CA LEU A 43 6.88 3.30 -10.70
C LEU A 43 7.55 3.91 -9.47
N MET A 44 6.76 4.03 -8.42
CA MET A 44 7.24 4.44 -7.10
C MET A 44 7.46 3.18 -6.26
N LEU A 45 8.70 2.93 -5.87
CA LEU A 45 9.04 1.88 -4.92
C LEU A 45 8.48 2.23 -3.53
N THR A 46 8.25 1.20 -2.70
CA THR A 46 7.76 1.39 -1.32
C THR A 46 8.67 2.27 -0.46
N PHE A 47 9.96 2.36 -0.81
CA PHE A 47 10.97 3.19 -0.15
C PHE A 47 10.95 4.66 -0.56
N GLY A 48 9.97 5.09 -1.39
CA GLY A 48 9.86 6.46 -1.86
C GLY A 48 10.79 6.82 -3.03
N ILE A 49 11.47 5.84 -3.60
CA ILE A 49 12.32 6.00 -4.78
C ILE A 49 11.46 5.85 -6.03
N TYR A 50 11.62 6.74 -6.99
CA TYR A 50 11.01 6.64 -8.31
C TYR A 50 12.03 6.06 -9.29
N GLY A 51 11.54 5.25 -10.23
CA GLY A 51 12.38 4.70 -11.27
C GLY A 51 11.57 3.96 -12.33
N THR A 52 12.25 3.56 -13.38
CA THR A 52 11.69 2.81 -14.49
C THR A 52 12.02 1.34 -14.32
N LEU A 53 11.02 0.48 -14.43
CA LEU A 53 11.23 -0.97 -14.38
C LEU A 53 11.96 -1.44 -15.65
N VAL A 54 13.13 -2.05 -15.52
CA VAL A 54 13.89 -2.58 -16.66
C VAL A 54 13.55 -4.05 -16.90
N SER A 55 13.54 -4.86 -15.84
CA SER A 55 13.22 -6.28 -15.92
C SER A 55 12.75 -6.83 -14.56
N ILE A 56 12.03 -7.94 -14.59
CA ILE A 56 11.64 -8.71 -13.40
C ILE A 56 12.16 -10.13 -13.60
N ASP A 57 12.91 -10.61 -12.60
CA ASP A 57 13.26 -12.01 -12.45
C ASP A 57 12.32 -12.65 -11.42
N ASP A 58 11.32 -13.38 -11.93
CA ASP A 58 10.33 -14.08 -11.11
C ASP A 58 10.91 -15.30 -10.38
N ALA A 59 12.02 -15.88 -10.85
CA ALA A 59 12.65 -17.02 -10.22
C ALA A 59 13.44 -16.61 -8.97
N GLU A 60 14.14 -15.47 -9.05
CA GLU A 60 14.93 -14.94 -7.94
C GLU A 60 14.16 -13.96 -7.05
N ASN A 61 12.93 -13.57 -7.41
CA ASN A 61 12.14 -12.51 -6.75
C ASN A 61 12.85 -11.14 -6.74
N VAL A 62 13.63 -10.87 -7.77
CA VAL A 62 14.40 -9.63 -7.93
C VAL A 62 13.86 -8.86 -9.14
N ALA A 63 13.84 -7.54 -9.05
CA ALA A 63 13.54 -6.64 -10.15
C ALA A 63 14.70 -5.67 -10.36
N GLU A 64 14.95 -5.31 -11.62
CA GLU A 64 15.93 -4.31 -12.00
C GLU A 64 15.20 -3.00 -12.30
N VAL A 65 15.59 -1.94 -11.59
CA VAL A 65 14.97 -0.62 -11.69
C VAL A 65 16.04 0.42 -12.00
N GLU A 66 15.79 1.25 -13.01
CA GLU A 66 16.62 2.39 -13.35
C GLU A 66 16.13 3.63 -12.60
N ILE A 67 16.97 4.20 -11.74
CA ILE A 67 16.62 5.36 -10.88
C ILE A 67 17.15 6.69 -11.42
N ALA A 68 18.16 6.62 -12.27
CA ALA A 68 18.84 7.73 -12.93
C ALA A 68 19.47 7.19 -14.21
N PRO A 69 19.80 8.04 -15.20
CA PRO A 69 20.33 7.60 -16.49
C PRO A 69 21.53 6.66 -16.33
N GLY A 70 21.38 5.39 -16.75
CA GLY A 70 22.41 4.37 -16.66
C GLY A 70 22.69 3.80 -15.27
N THR A 71 21.86 4.13 -14.26
CA THR A 71 21.98 3.60 -12.90
C THR A 71 20.87 2.58 -12.64
N ILE A 72 21.24 1.31 -12.75
CA ILE A 72 20.34 0.17 -12.53
C ILE A 72 20.61 -0.42 -11.15
N ILE A 73 19.56 -0.57 -10.35
CA ILE A 73 19.61 -1.20 -9.03
C ILE A 73 18.76 -2.47 -9.01
N LYS A 74 19.21 -3.45 -8.24
CA LYS A 74 18.45 -4.67 -7.94
C LYS A 74 17.64 -4.46 -6.67
N VAL A 75 16.34 -4.66 -6.77
CA VAL A 75 15.39 -4.54 -5.66
C VAL A 75 14.51 -5.78 -5.57
N HIS A 76 13.93 -6.03 -4.39
CA HIS A 76 13.04 -7.17 -4.22
C HIS A 76 11.69 -6.92 -4.93
N ARG A 77 11.10 -7.94 -5.56
CA ARG A 77 9.84 -7.81 -6.33
C ARG A 77 8.69 -7.20 -5.53
N GLN A 78 8.63 -7.46 -4.22
CA GLN A 78 7.59 -6.89 -3.32
C GLN A 78 7.71 -5.38 -3.13
N THR A 79 8.83 -4.77 -3.51
CA THR A 79 9.07 -3.34 -3.33
C THR A 79 8.56 -2.52 -4.50
N LEU A 80 8.19 -3.18 -5.60
CA LEU A 80 7.48 -2.57 -6.73
C LEU A 80 6.13 -2.06 -6.23
N GLY A 81 5.98 -0.74 -6.20
CA GLY A 81 4.76 -0.10 -5.74
C GLY A 81 3.83 0.26 -6.90
N ARG A 82 3.22 1.43 -6.79
CA ARG A 82 2.25 1.92 -7.76
C ARG A 82 2.92 2.38 -9.04
N ILE A 83 2.29 2.06 -10.17
CA ILE A 83 2.62 2.65 -11.47
C ILE A 83 2.26 4.12 -11.39
N VAL A 84 3.23 4.98 -11.72
CA VAL A 84 2.99 6.40 -11.91
C VAL A 84 2.55 6.54 -13.35
N GLU A 85 1.24 6.65 -13.58
CA GLU A 85 0.78 7.05 -14.90
C GLU A 85 1.26 8.48 -15.13
N PRO A 86 2.10 8.73 -16.16
CA PRO A 86 2.42 10.09 -16.51
C PRO A 86 1.12 10.76 -16.94
N VAL A 87 0.75 11.83 -16.24
CA VAL A 87 -0.29 12.76 -16.70
C VAL A 87 0.28 13.40 -17.96
N VAL A 88 0.09 12.73 -19.10
CA VAL A 88 0.25 13.36 -20.39
C VAL A 88 -0.81 14.44 -20.44
N ALA A 89 -0.37 15.70 -20.41
CA ALA A 89 -1.21 16.85 -20.62
C ALA A 89 -1.79 16.79 -22.04
N GLU A 90 -2.90 16.07 -22.21
CA GLU A 90 -3.70 16.13 -23.42
C GLU A 90 -4.48 17.46 -23.42
N VAL A 91 -4.08 18.31 -24.35
CA VAL A 91 -4.80 19.52 -24.75
C VAL A 91 -6.21 19.10 -25.21
N PRO A 92 -7.28 19.79 -24.77
CA PRO A 92 -8.63 19.21 -24.77
C PRO A 92 -9.24 19.17 -26.17
N ALA A 93 -9.80 18.03 -26.55
CA ALA A 93 -10.81 17.94 -27.59
C ALA A 93 -12.11 17.40 -26.98
N THR A 94 -13.14 18.22 -27.16
CA THR A 94 -14.46 18.22 -26.54
C THR A 94 -15.39 17.12 -27.06
N GLU A 95 -16.26 16.63 -26.15
CA GLU A 95 -17.58 16.00 -26.32
C GLU A 95 -17.71 14.57 -26.87
N THR A 96 -18.16 13.63 -26.02
CA THR A 96 -19.59 13.21 -25.96
C THR A 96 -19.87 12.16 -24.86
N GLY A 97 -20.78 12.49 -23.92
CA GLY A 97 -21.92 11.62 -23.60
C GLY A 97 -21.81 10.49 -22.55
N ILE A 98 -22.00 10.87 -21.28
CA ILE A 98 -22.94 10.32 -20.26
C ILE A 98 -22.83 8.90 -19.63
N VAL A 99 -22.84 8.97 -18.28
CA VAL A 99 -23.31 8.06 -17.20
C VAL A 99 -22.35 7.02 -16.60
N GLY A 100 -21.82 7.38 -15.43
CA GLY A 100 -21.22 6.43 -14.49
C GLY A 100 -20.58 7.11 -13.28
N SER A 101 -21.25 8.07 -12.63
CA SER A 101 -20.78 8.60 -11.33
C SER A 101 -20.88 7.52 -10.25
N SER A 102 -19.80 6.76 -10.08
CA SER A 102 -19.49 6.09 -8.82
C SER A 102 -18.23 6.73 -8.25
N SER A 103 -18.42 7.86 -7.58
CA SER A 103 -17.41 8.49 -6.74
C SER A 103 -17.20 7.64 -5.49
N ASP A 104 -16.33 6.63 -5.58
CA ASP A 104 -15.78 5.93 -4.42
C ASP A 104 -14.55 6.70 -3.91
N GLN A 105 -14.82 7.91 -3.39
CA GLN A 105 -13.82 8.68 -2.66
C GLN A 105 -14.06 8.45 -1.16
N PRO A 106 -13.07 7.95 -0.39
CA PRO A 106 -13.20 7.91 1.06
C PRO A 106 -13.34 9.35 1.57
N ARG A 107 -14.47 9.65 2.21
CA ARG A 107 -14.71 10.95 2.83
C ARG A 107 -13.81 11.08 4.06
N TYR A 108 -12.67 11.74 3.91
CA TYR A 108 -11.90 12.21 5.06
C TYR A 108 -12.72 13.30 5.77
N SER A 109 -13.38 12.95 6.87
CA SER A 109 -13.99 13.93 7.78
C SER A 109 -12.97 14.31 8.84
N LEU A 110 -12.63 15.60 8.90
CA LEU A 110 -11.80 16.15 9.97
C LEU A 110 -12.58 16.06 11.28
N ASN A 111 -12.08 15.28 12.26
CA ASN A 111 -12.66 15.21 13.60
C ASN A 111 -12.42 16.55 14.31
N LYS A 112 -13.42 17.44 14.24
CA LYS A 112 -13.38 18.75 14.92
C LYS A 112 -13.49 18.62 16.44
N ASP A 113 -13.91 17.46 16.94
CA ASP A 113 -14.17 17.21 18.36
C ASP A 113 -12.89 17.03 19.20
N THR A 114 -11.71 16.93 18.57
CA THR A 114 -10.40 16.81 19.26
C THR A 114 -9.40 17.85 18.75
N ALA A 115 -9.89 18.96 18.19
CA ALA A 115 -9.02 20.07 17.81
C ALA A 115 -8.46 20.73 19.08
N ILE A 116 -7.14 20.61 19.31
CA ILE A 116 -6.45 21.41 20.33
C ILE A 116 -6.46 22.85 19.83
N THR A 117 -7.27 23.70 20.43
CA THR A 117 -7.27 25.13 20.16
C THR A 117 -5.96 25.72 20.69
N SER A 118 -5.05 26.12 19.79
CA SER A 118 -3.85 26.87 20.14
C SER A 118 -4.25 28.21 20.72
N ASN A 119 -4.41 28.26 22.03
CA ASN A 119 -4.05 29.34 22.94
C ASN A 119 -4.73 29.08 24.29
N GLU A 120 -4.12 28.26 25.13
CA GLU A 120 -4.31 28.28 26.59
C GLU A 120 -3.29 27.36 27.25
N PRO A 121 -2.58 27.81 28.31
CA PRO A 121 -1.63 26.97 29.02
C PRO A 121 -2.37 25.83 29.75
N SER A 122 -1.77 24.65 29.76
CA SER A 122 -2.36 23.46 30.38
C SER A 122 -2.44 23.58 31.91
N PHE A 123 -3.48 22.97 32.49
CA PHE A 123 -3.78 23.03 33.92
C PHE A 123 -2.58 22.57 34.77
N GLY A 124 -2.00 23.50 35.53
CA GLY A 124 -0.80 23.28 36.35
C GLY A 124 0.41 24.14 35.96
N GLU A 125 0.35 24.84 34.82
CA GLU A 125 1.40 25.78 34.41
C GLU A 125 1.16 27.17 35.04
N ARG A 126 2.12 27.66 35.83
CA ARG A 126 2.10 29.06 36.29
C ARG A 126 2.60 29.94 35.15
N VAL A 127 1.73 30.82 34.66
CA VAL A 127 2.09 31.85 33.69
C VAL A 127 2.75 33.01 34.43
N ASP A 128 4.06 33.18 34.28
CA ASP A 128 4.76 34.35 34.82
C ASP A 128 4.50 35.55 33.89
N PRO A 129 3.88 36.65 34.37
CA PRO A 129 3.45 37.75 33.49
C PRO A 129 4.60 38.66 33.01
N ASN A 130 5.86 38.28 33.26
CA ASN A 130 7.03 39.12 33.00
C ASN A 130 8.16 38.39 32.24
N THR A 131 7.89 37.20 31.69
CA THR A 131 8.85 36.42 30.91
C THR A 131 8.41 36.34 29.45
N ASP A 132 9.10 37.08 28.58
CA ASP A 132 9.14 36.84 27.14
C ASP A 132 9.75 35.46 26.89
N GLY A 133 8.88 34.44 26.83
CA GLY A 133 8.96 33.28 25.94
C GLY A 133 10.27 32.50 25.84
N THR A 134 11.09 32.38 26.89
CA THR A 134 12.22 31.42 26.89
C THR A 134 12.40 30.69 28.23
N PRO A 135 12.78 29.38 28.18
CA PRO A 135 12.60 28.42 29.26
C PRO A 135 13.81 28.35 30.20
N SER A 136 13.57 28.11 31.49
CA SER A 136 14.64 27.83 32.47
C SER A 136 14.39 26.56 33.28
N THR A 137 15.29 25.58 33.10
CA THR A 137 16.04 24.82 34.13
C THR A 137 15.19 24.00 35.13
N GLY A 138 15.28 22.67 35.28
CA GLY A 138 16.45 21.78 35.26
C GLY A 138 16.91 21.46 36.71
N THR A 139 16.68 20.22 37.19
CA THR A 139 17.37 19.54 38.34
C THR A 139 17.14 20.16 39.75
N ASP A 140 17.07 19.49 40.92
CA ASP A 140 17.60 18.23 41.45
C ASP A 140 16.86 17.86 42.77
N LYS A 141 17.03 16.59 43.18
CA LYS A 141 16.63 15.81 44.38
C LYS A 141 16.31 16.51 45.73
N SER A 142 15.41 15.88 46.49
CA SER A 142 15.68 15.07 47.70
C SER A 142 14.42 14.40 48.24
#